data_AF-A0A956ZGQ2-F1
#
_entry.id   AF-A0A956ZGQ2-F1
#
_cell.length_a   1.000
_cell.length_b   1.000
_cell.length_c   1.000
_cell.angle_alpha   90.00
_cell.angle_beta   90.00
_cell.angle_gamma   90.00
#
_symmetry.space_group_name_H-M   'P 1'
#
loop_
_entity.id
_entity.type
_entity.pdbx_description
1 polymer ?
#
loop_
_entity_poly.entity_id
_entity_poly.type
_entity_poly.pdbx_seq_one_letter_code
_entity_poly.pdbx_strand_id
1 'polypeptide(L)'
;MIDVPLVDAPSYLFLFTHTEDQFNHELSEERYWRVGAMLEELSDEYPAVDFTWTIEFMGADAEAVLERNSETGLVDYLLSLNQSGLVEFGYHAHHDPTYSNRPQVSLTASSTYQEAYDALYTWITCRKDPVLGGCLDDRGGGIDAILAAFGQVEVVTGLGYGEGVQIERSAGSEAVRQLLPDRLLGFGFPDHGSIIRDREYVEARDALLALLTPTHETSSAVFWMDNAIRINDSVSLEGVQGGPLREGPAAVTAALDAVDGTRSFVINVGVADKYHYTVASTSPTKWAYIHPESPELPPDLLVSDMERERSYAMTEQSLRYLAERLSSDPGAFQFVSSDQVVALYTSEDYWDVDPSELEQMSHWMLNKWDGRPPDWIYDGEDFYSLADAFALFADALSGVEPTETRVSNTVGPWSSAVQSSEEITVDVTELRSLLAAGLVADGHIAETYFVGGHELTPTQVLYALGYLYAAERAGVSLPSVAIPATETAPATLTYLDAMGCSGCLDTAWSLKPARSQDAADSSD
;
A
#
# COMPACT_ATOMS: atom_id res chain seq x y z
N MET A 1 -7.23 -25.49 -2.99
CA MET A 1 -7.17 -24.59 -1.84
C MET A 1 -8.15 -25.09 -0.81
N ILE A 2 -7.64 -25.49 0.36
CA ILE A 2 -8.46 -25.88 1.51
C ILE A 2 -8.37 -24.68 2.46
N ASP A 3 -9.52 -24.16 2.86
CA ASP A 3 -9.58 -23.07 3.83
C ASP A 3 -9.72 -23.67 5.24
N VAL A 4 -8.71 -23.50 6.07
CA VAL A 4 -8.66 -24.03 7.45
C VAL A 4 -8.39 -22.86 8.40
N PRO A 5 -9.29 -22.58 9.36
CA PRO A 5 -9.02 -21.57 10.38
C PRO A 5 -7.70 -21.82 11.10
N LEU A 6 -6.93 -20.75 11.29
CA LEU A 6 -5.74 -20.79 12.14
C LEU A 6 -6.16 -20.98 13.60
N VAL A 7 -5.21 -21.38 14.44
CA VAL A 7 -5.39 -21.52 15.88
C VAL A 7 -4.45 -20.56 16.57
N ASP A 8 -5.00 -19.70 17.42
CA ASP A 8 -4.25 -18.72 18.22
C ASP A 8 -3.36 -17.81 17.35
N ALA A 9 -3.83 -17.43 16.16
CA ALA A 9 -3.11 -16.53 15.26
C ALA A 9 -2.94 -15.13 15.89
N PRO A 10 -1.72 -14.56 15.89
CA PRO A 10 -1.47 -13.24 16.46
C PRO A 10 -2.10 -12.12 15.63
N SER A 11 -2.49 -11.04 16.30
CA SER A 11 -2.84 -9.77 15.68
C SER A 11 -1.83 -8.69 16.01
N TYR A 12 -1.57 -7.81 15.05
CA TYR A 12 -0.51 -6.83 15.09
C TYR A 12 -1.09 -5.43 15.14
N LEU A 13 -0.45 -4.53 15.89
CA LEU A 13 -0.86 -3.14 16.03
C LEU A 13 0.18 -2.26 15.33
N PHE A 14 -0.23 -1.58 14.27
CA PHE A 14 0.60 -0.59 13.57
C PHE A 14 0.23 0.80 14.08
N LEU A 15 1.12 1.39 14.88
CA LEU A 15 0.90 2.69 15.51
C LEU A 15 1.38 3.80 14.57
N PHE A 16 0.47 4.67 14.14
CA PHE A 16 0.80 5.66 13.12
C PHE A 16 0.16 7.03 13.38
N THR A 17 0.73 8.05 12.73
CA THR A 17 0.07 9.35 12.54
C THR A 17 0.42 9.90 11.16
N HIS A 18 -0.51 10.62 10.53
CA HIS A 18 -0.18 11.50 9.42
C HIS A 18 -0.17 12.95 9.89
N THR A 19 0.74 13.73 9.33
CA THR A 19 0.83 15.17 9.56
C THR A 19 -0.04 15.94 8.57
N GLU A 20 -0.55 17.09 9.00
CA GLU A 20 -1.34 17.99 8.14
C GLU A 20 -1.35 19.45 8.65
N ASP A 21 -0.22 19.94 9.14
CA ASP A 21 -0.17 21.32 9.65
C ASP A 21 1.22 21.98 9.60
N GLN A 22 1.54 22.52 8.44
CA GLN A 22 2.73 23.35 8.22
C GLN A 22 2.55 24.83 8.64
N PHE A 23 1.51 25.19 9.40
CA PHE A 23 1.21 26.57 9.75
C PHE A 23 1.10 26.81 11.25
N ASN A 24 0.40 25.95 11.99
CA ASN A 24 0.23 26.07 13.44
C ASN A 24 1.34 25.29 14.16
N HIS A 25 2.59 25.60 13.84
CA HIS A 25 3.75 24.80 14.21
C HIS A 25 3.82 24.46 15.70
N GLU A 26 3.61 25.42 16.61
CA GLU A 26 3.68 25.15 18.06
C GLU A 26 2.65 24.09 18.51
N LEU A 27 1.45 24.12 17.95
CA LEU A 27 0.37 23.17 18.26
C LEU A 27 0.63 21.81 17.60
N SER A 28 1.13 21.80 16.37
CA SER A 28 1.49 20.58 15.65
C SER A 28 2.65 19.86 16.34
N GLU A 29 3.73 20.61 16.65
CA GLU A 29 4.96 20.11 17.25
C GLU A 29 4.77 19.56 18.66
N GLU A 30 3.86 20.16 19.45
CA GLU A 30 3.52 19.70 20.80
C GLU A 30 3.14 18.22 20.83
N ARG A 31 2.44 17.73 19.79
CA ARG A 31 2.01 16.32 19.70
C ARG A 31 3.21 15.38 19.70
N TYR A 32 4.26 15.72 18.96
CA TYR A 32 5.46 14.89 18.84
C TYR A 32 6.25 14.84 20.15
N TRP A 33 6.41 15.99 20.81
CA TRP A 33 7.07 16.04 22.11
C TRP A 33 6.35 15.21 23.16
N ARG A 34 5.03 15.38 23.27
CA ARG A 34 4.25 14.70 24.31
C ARG A 34 4.13 13.21 24.06
N VAL A 35 3.84 12.80 22.83
CA VAL A 35 3.70 11.36 22.50
C VAL A 35 5.05 10.66 22.51
N GLY A 36 6.11 11.30 22.00
CA GLY A 36 7.48 10.78 22.10
C GLY A 36 7.87 10.48 23.56
N ALA A 37 7.63 11.43 24.46
CA ALA A 37 7.94 11.25 25.88
C ALA A 37 7.11 10.13 26.54
N MET A 38 5.84 9.98 26.14
CA MET A 38 5.00 8.86 26.60
C MET A 38 5.57 7.50 26.14
N LEU A 39 6.06 7.41 24.90
CA LEU A 39 6.64 6.17 24.37
C LEU A 39 7.97 5.83 25.04
N GLU A 40 8.83 6.82 25.31
CA GLU A 40 10.06 6.60 26.08
C GLU A 40 9.77 6.02 27.47
N GLU A 41 8.84 6.65 28.22
CA GLU A 41 8.46 6.18 29.56
C GLU A 41 7.86 4.77 29.53
N LEU A 42 6.98 4.50 28.57
CA LEU A 42 6.34 3.19 28.45
C LEU A 42 7.29 2.10 27.96
N SER A 43 8.25 2.42 27.09
CA SER A 43 9.29 1.47 26.66
C SER A 43 10.19 1.07 27.84
N ASP A 44 10.53 2.02 28.72
CA ASP A 44 11.27 1.73 29.95
C ASP A 44 10.46 0.85 30.94
N GLU A 45 9.15 1.09 31.06
CA GLU A 45 8.28 0.35 31.97
C GLU A 45 7.91 -1.05 31.45
N TYR A 46 7.74 -1.19 30.13
CA TYR A 46 7.36 -2.41 29.45
C TYR A 46 8.40 -2.80 28.39
N PRO A 47 9.64 -3.16 28.78
CA PRO A 47 10.75 -3.40 27.85
C PRO A 47 10.60 -4.67 26.99
N ALA A 48 9.53 -5.44 27.19
CA ALA A 48 9.17 -6.58 26.35
C ALA A 48 8.10 -6.22 25.29
N VAL A 49 7.67 -4.97 25.26
CA VAL A 49 6.72 -4.44 24.27
C VAL A 49 7.51 -3.54 23.32
N ASP A 50 7.66 -4.00 22.09
CA ASP A 50 8.42 -3.28 21.05
C ASP A 50 7.59 -2.15 20.44
N PHE A 51 7.43 -1.05 21.17
CA PHE A 51 6.76 0.13 20.65
C PHE A 51 7.50 0.72 19.46
N THR A 52 6.81 0.84 18.33
CA THR A 52 7.26 1.64 17.20
C THR A 52 6.14 2.54 16.74
N TRP A 53 6.40 3.83 16.59
CA TRP A 53 5.46 4.82 16.09
C TRP A 53 5.90 5.37 14.73
N THR A 54 5.11 5.14 13.70
CA THR A 54 5.36 5.69 12.36
C THR A 54 4.75 7.09 12.21
N ILE A 55 5.59 8.07 11.91
CA ILE A 55 5.18 9.46 11.67
C ILE A 55 5.26 9.75 10.17
N GLU A 56 4.11 9.89 9.51
CA GLU A 56 4.04 10.20 8.09
C GLU A 56 3.97 11.72 7.87
N PHE A 57 5.10 12.30 7.50
CA PHE A 57 5.21 13.72 7.22
C PHE A 57 4.66 14.08 5.84
N MET A 58 4.08 15.26 5.71
CA MET A 58 4.01 15.97 4.44
C MET A 58 5.39 16.60 4.18
N GLY A 59 5.78 16.76 2.92
CA GLY A 59 7.04 17.40 2.57
C GLY A 59 7.15 18.82 3.10
N ALA A 60 6.07 19.62 3.01
CA ALA A 60 6.06 20.99 3.53
C ALA A 60 6.12 21.06 5.07
N ASP A 61 5.54 20.08 5.77
CA ASP A 61 5.62 20.02 7.24
C ASP A 61 7.03 19.59 7.69
N ALA A 62 7.64 18.61 7.01
CA ALA A 62 9.03 18.22 7.25
C ALA A 62 10.01 19.39 7.03
N GLU A 63 9.83 20.17 5.96
CA GLU A 63 10.62 21.37 5.70
C GLU A 63 10.46 22.40 6.81
N ALA A 64 9.23 22.70 7.22
CA ALA A 64 8.94 23.66 8.28
C ALA A 64 9.55 23.26 9.63
N VAL A 65 9.43 21.98 10.01
CA VAL A 65 10.01 21.43 11.24
C VAL A 65 11.54 21.48 11.18
N LEU A 66 12.15 21.17 10.02
CA LEU A 66 13.60 21.22 9.84
C LEU A 66 14.15 22.65 9.95
N GLU A 67 13.51 23.63 9.32
CA GLU A 67 13.92 25.04 9.38
C GLU A 67 13.92 25.58 10.82
N ARG A 68 12.94 25.14 11.63
CA ARG A 68 12.78 25.52 13.03
C ARG A 68 13.64 24.72 14.00
N ASN A 69 14.30 23.64 13.56
CA ASN A 69 15.02 22.74 14.45
C ASN A 69 16.11 23.44 15.28
N SER A 70 16.77 24.47 14.74
CA SER A 70 17.78 25.23 15.50
C SER A 70 17.21 25.97 16.72
N GLU A 71 15.90 26.21 16.75
CA GLU A 71 15.17 26.86 17.84
C GLU A 71 14.44 25.84 18.73
N THR A 72 13.86 24.80 18.12
CA THR A 72 12.97 23.85 18.80
C THR A 72 13.66 22.56 19.22
N GLY A 73 14.68 22.12 18.50
CA GLY A 73 15.38 20.83 18.70
C GLY A 73 14.53 19.60 18.38
N LEU A 74 13.38 19.76 17.70
CA LEU A 74 12.43 18.66 17.49
C LEU A 74 12.97 17.59 16.54
N VAL A 75 13.65 17.95 15.45
CA VAL A 75 14.23 16.95 14.52
C VAL A 75 15.28 16.12 15.26
N ASP A 76 16.14 16.77 16.03
CA ASP A 76 17.17 16.07 16.80
C ASP A 76 16.55 15.09 17.81
N TYR A 77 15.45 15.49 18.45
CA TYR A 77 14.70 14.63 19.36
C TYR A 77 14.05 13.44 18.65
N LEU A 78 13.33 13.66 17.55
CA LEU A 78 12.71 12.60 16.78
C LEU A 78 13.73 11.61 16.21
N LEU A 79 14.88 12.10 15.73
CA LEU A 79 15.99 11.26 15.31
C LEU A 79 16.57 10.43 16.47
N SER A 80 16.58 10.97 17.69
CA SER A 80 17.00 10.21 18.88
C SER A 80 16.01 9.09 19.24
N LEU A 81 14.70 9.32 19.06
CA LEU A 81 13.67 8.28 19.22
C LEU A 81 13.80 7.19 18.15
N ASN A 82 14.07 7.60 16.90
CA ASN A 82 14.33 6.65 15.81
C ASN A 82 15.57 5.78 16.07
N GLN A 83 16.67 6.36 16.58
CA GLN A 83 17.85 5.60 16.98
C GLN A 83 17.58 4.59 18.12
N SER A 84 16.58 4.86 18.96
CA SER A 84 16.12 3.95 20.01
C SER A 84 15.07 2.93 19.52
N GLY A 85 14.70 2.96 18.24
CA GLY A 85 13.68 2.08 17.66
C GLY A 85 12.23 2.46 17.99
N LEU A 86 11.98 3.65 18.56
CA LEU A 86 10.63 4.06 18.98
C LEU A 86 9.85 4.80 17.90
N VAL A 87 10.53 5.32 16.88
CA VAL A 87 9.92 6.13 15.81
C VAL A 87 10.45 5.70 14.46
N GLU A 88 9.57 5.65 13.47
CA GLU A 88 9.89 5.55 12.04
C GLU A 88 9.29 6.74 11.28
N PHE A 89 9.83 7.03 10.11
CA PHE A 89 9.37 8.16 9.30
C PHE A 89 8.75 7.67 7.99
N GLY A 90 7.62 8.28 7.63
CA GLY A 90 6.93 8.03 6.37
C GLY A 90 6.61 9.32 5.63
N TYR A 91 6.06 9.18 4.42
CA TYR A 91 5.58 10.28 3.60
C TYR A 91 4.07 10.16 3.33
N HIS A 92 3.33 11.20 3.69
CA HIS A 92 1.90 11.30 3.42
C HIS A 92 1.61 12.28 2.26
N ALA A 93 1.46 11.75 1.05
CA ALA A 93 1.31 12.54 -0.16
C ALA A 93 -0.09 13.16 -0.35
N HIS A 94 -1.12 12.64 0.34
CA HIS A 94 -2.50 13.07 0.10
C HIS A 94 -2.78 14.48 0.63
N HIS A 95 -2.06 14.94 1.65
CA HIS A 95 -2.23 16.27 2.22
C HIS A 95 -1.06 17.21 1.93
N ASP A 96 0.03 16.70 1.35
CA ASP A 96 1.14 17.55 0.87
C ASP A 96 0.54 18.66 -0.04
N PRO A 97 0.98 19.92 0.08
CA PRO A 97 0.16 21.07 -0.25
C PRO A 97 -0.23 21.11 -1.72
N THR A 98 -1.51 20.85 -2.08
CA THR A 98 -2.22 21.25 -3.34
C THR A 98 -3.55 20.46 -3.53
N TYR A 99 -4.64 20.71 -2.82
CA TYR A 99 -5.91 20.08 -3.27
C TYR A 99 -6.38 20.60 -4.65
N SER A 100 -5.99 21.81 -5.03
CA SER A 100 -6.44 22.49 -6.25
C SER A 100 -5.45 22.50 -7.42
N ASN A 101 -4.14 22.32 -7.14
CA ASN A 101 -3.06 22.48 -8.13
C ASN A 101 -2.22 21.21 -8.32
N ARG A 102 -2.70 20.05 -7.86
CA ARG A 102 -2.06 18.73 -8.02
C ARG A 102 -1.81 18.46 -9.51
N PRO A 103 -0.59 18.09 -9.96
CA PRO A 103 -0.38 17.60 -11.33
C PRO A 103 -1.36 16.47 -11.71
N GLN A 104 -1.75 15.65 -10.72
CA GLN A 104 -2.68 14.54 -10.88
C GLN A 104 -4.10 14.96 -11.30
N VAL A 105 -4.53 16.21 -11.05
CA VAL A 105 -5.87 16.67 -11.46
C VAL A 105 -6.01 16.81 -12.97
N SER A 106 -4.88 16.87 -13.69
CA SER A 106 -4.89 16.90 -15.16
C SER A 106 -4.92 15.50 -15.77
N LEU A 107 -4.81 14.46 -14.95
CA LEU A 107 -4.80 13.08 -15.41
C LEU A 107 -6.23 12.60 -15.65
N THR A 108 -6.41 11.83 -16.72
CA THR A 108 -7.71 11.30 -17.18
C THR A 108 -7.58 9.82 -17.48
N ALA A 109 -8.69 9.07 -17.57
CA ALA A 109 -8.64 7.67 -17.98
C ALA A 109 -7.90 7.39 -19.31
N SER A 110 -7.69 8.40 -20.16
CA SER A 110 -6.91 8.33 -21.41
C SER A 110 -5.45 8.77 -21.30
N SER A 111 -5.00 9.25 -20.13
CA SER A 111 -3.61 9.63 -19.92
C SER A 111 -2.71 8.42 -20.09
N THR A 112 -1.57 8.64 -20.74
CA THR A 112 -0.54 7.62 -20.91
C THR A 112 0.15 7.30 -19.59
N TYR A 113 0.79 6.13 -19.52
CA TYR A 113 1.62 5.76 -18.37
C TYR A 113 2.65 6.85 -18.04
N GLN A 114 3.36 7.36 -19.06
CA GLN A 114 4.40 8.36 -18.87
C GLN A 114 3.85 9.68 -18.31
N GLU A 115 2.69 10.15 -18.79
CA GLU A 115 2.06 11.36 -18.24
C GLU A 115 1.68 11.18 -16.77
N ALA A 116 1.16 10.01 -16.40
CA ALA A 116 0.81 9.70 -15.02
C ALA A 116 2.05 9.59 -14.14
N TYR A 117 3.07 8.90 -14.61
CA TYR A 117 4.36 8.77 -13.92
C TYR A 117 5.01 10.13 -13.71
N ASP A 118 5.15 10.96 -14.74
CA ASP A 118 5.78 12.29 -14.65
C ASP A 118 5.01 13.19 -13.67
N ALA A 119 3.67 13.15 -13.69
CA ALA A 119 2.83 13.90 -12.77
C ALA A 119 3.02 13.45 -11.31
N LEU A 120 3.05 12.14 -11.05
CA LEU A 120 3.25 11.57 -9.72
C LEU A 120 4.69 11.78 -9.23
N TYR A 121 5.69 11.59 -10.08
CA TYR A 121 7.08 11.83 -9.75
C TYR A 121 7.33 13.30 -9.40
N THR A 122 6.80 14.22 -10.21
CA THR A 122 6.84 15.66 -9.91
C THR A 122 6.15 15.94 -8.57
N TRP A 123 4.97 15.34 -8.34
CA TRP A 123 4.23 15.52 -7.10
C TRP A 123 5.04 15.12 -5.86
N ILE A 124 5.71 13.98 -5.89
CA ILE A 124 6.42 13.46 -4.71
C ILE A 124 7.83 14.05 -4.51
N THR A 125 8.34 14.82 -5.48
CA THR A 125 9.70 15.40 -5.42
C THR A 125 9.73 16.92 -5.37
N CYS A 126 8.74 17.59 -5.99
CA CYS A 126 8.79 19.05 -6.09
C CYS A 126 8.63 19.71 -4.73
N ARG A 127 9.38 20.80 -4.54
CA ARG A 127 9.20 21.72 -3.42
C ARG A 127 7.99 22.59 -3.70
N LYS A 128 7.02 22.57 -2.80
CA LYS A 128 5.71 23.18 -3.01
C LYS A 128 5.60 24.45 -2.19
N ASP A 129 4.88 25.44 -2.72
CA ASP A 129 4.47 26.60 -1.95
C ASP A 129 3.51 26.15 -0.83
N PRO A 130 3.82 26.37 0.46
CA PRO A 130 2.98 25.86 1.54
C PRO A 130 1.57 26.47 1.54
N VAL A 131 1.38 27.67 0.96
CA VAL A 131 0.11 28.43 0.95
C VAL A 131 -0.65 28.25 -0.37
N LEU A 132 0.05 28.28 -1.51
CA LEU A 132 -0.55 28.22 -2.84
C LEU A 132 -0.49 26.81 -3.46
N GLY A 133 0.35 25.95 -2.90
CA GLY A 133 0.59 24.57 -3.31
C GLY A 133 1.44 24.40 -4.57
N GLY A 134 1.55 25.40 -5.45
CA GLY A 134 2.30 25.25 -6.71
C GLY A 134 3.75 24.79 -6.49
N CYS A 135 4.28 23.95 -7.38
CA CYS A 135 5.70 23.59 -7.36
C CYS A 135 6.55 24.86 -7.59
N LEU A 136 7.41 25.16 -6.62
CA LEU A 136 8.40 26.24 -6.65
C LEU A 136 9.70 25.79 -7.31
N ASP A 137 10.11 24.56 -7.00
CA ASP A 137 11.31 23.91 -7.53
C ASP A 137 11.02 22.44 -7.85
N ASP A 138 11.64 21.89 -8.89
CA ASP A 138 11.41 20.50 -9.34
C ASP A 138 11.85 19.44 -8.31
N ARG A 139 12.66 19.81 -7.31
CA ARG A 139 13.24 18.93 -6.29
C ARG A 139 13.30 19.60 -4.92
N GLY A 140 13.50 18.81 -3.88
CA GLY A 140 13.72 19.31 -2.51
C GLY A 140 12.46 19.42 -1.65
N GLY A 141 11.30 18.97 -2.16
CA GLY A 141 10.07 18.81 -1.37
C GLY A 141 9.59 17.38 -1.33
N GLY A 142 8.36 17.16 -0.84
CA GLY A 142 7.77 15.82 -0.72
C GLY A 142 8.71 14.85 0.01
N ILE A 143 9.04 13.75 -0.65
CA ILE A 143 9.97 12.72 -0.13
C ILE A 143 11.38 13.30 0.11
N ASP A 144 11.88 14.17 -0.78
CA ASP A 144 13.23 14.75 -0.63
C ASP A 144 13.36 15.56 0.67
N ALA A 145 12.30 16.27 1.08
CA ALA A 145 12.31 17.05 2.32
C ALA A 145 12.38 16.15 3.57
N ILE A 146 11.71 15.01 3.54
CA ILE A 146 11.72 14.03 4.63
C ILE A 146 13.07 13.34 4.67
N LEU A 147 13.62 12.92 3.52
CA LEU A 147 14.98 12.39 3.41
C LEU A 147 16.03 13.35 3.99
N ALA A 148 15.87 14.65 3.73
CA ALA A 148 16.77 15.67 4.25
C ALA A 148 16.64 15.91 5.76
N ALA A 149 15.41 15.84 6.30
CA ALA A 149 15.14 16.10 7.72
C ALA A 149 15.39 14.88 8.60
N PHE A 150 14.93 13.71 8.17
CA PHE A 150 14.75 12.53 9.02
C PHE A 150 15.49 11.29 8.51
N GLY A 151 15.97 11.28 7.27
CA GLY A 151 16.61 10.11 6.67
C GLY A 151 15.61 9.16 6.05
N GLN A 152 15.73 7.86 6.31
CA GLN A 152 14.96 6.81 5.62
C GLN A 152 13.43 7.04 5.71
N VAL A 153 12.73 6.70 4.62
CA VAL A 153 11.27 6.76 4.52
C VAL A 153 10.75 5.33 4.39
N GLU A 154 10.10 4.84 5.44
CA GLU A 154 9.66 3.44 5.56
C GLU A 154 8.29 3.19 4.93
N VAL A 155 7.42 4.21 4.94
CA VAL A 155 6.04 4.10 4.48
C VAL A 155 5.72 5.28 3.58
N VAL A 156 4.99 5.02 2.50
CA VAL A 156 4.43 6.07 1.65
C VAL A 156 2.94 5.86 1.44
N THR A 157 2.14 6.90 1.68
CA THR A 157 0.69 6.85 1.52
C THR A 157 0.16 8.03 0.71
N GLY A 158 -1.09 7.93 0.25
CA GLY A 158 -1.81 9.07 -0.33
C GLY A 158 -1.45 9.43 -1.77
N LEU A 159 -0.93 8.48 -2.56
CA LEU A 159 -0.46 8.69 -3.94
C LEU A 159 -1.54 8.49 -5.02
N GLY A 160 -2.81 8.67 -4.66
CA GLY A 160 -3.87 8.26 -5.55
C GLY A 160 -4.12 9.18 -6.74
N TYR A 161 -4.78 8.60 -7.73
CA TYR A 161 -5.04 9.16 -9.06
C TYR A 161 -6.50 9.63 -9.20
N GLY A 162 -6.75 10.69 -9.98
CA GLY A 162 -8.09 11.07 -10.46
C GLY A 162 -8.87 12.10 -9.62
N GLU A 163 -10.00 12.56 -10.18
CA GLU A 163 -10.99 13.44 -9.54
C GLU A 163 -11.98 12.60 -8.72
N GLY A 164 -11.71 12.42 -7.43
CA GLY A 164 -12.59 11.67 -6.53
C GLY A 164 -11.81 10.83 -5.54
N VAL A 165 -12.06 9.52 -5.56
CA VAL A 165 -11.34 8.57 -4.71
C VAL A 165 -9.94 8.38 -5.25
N GLN A 166 -8.95 8.81 -4.48
CA GLN A 166 -7.55 8.70 -4.84
C GLN A 166 -7.05 7.29 -4.50
N ILE A 167 -7.22 6.35 -5.43
CA ILE A 167 -6.57 5.02 -5.39
C ILE A 167 -5.21 5.12 -6.10
N GLU A 168 -4.18 4.58 -5.45
CA GLU A 168 -2.84 4.51 -6.03
C GLU A 168 -2.82 3.58 -7.26
N ARG A 169 -1.96 3.92 -8.22
CA ARG A 169 -1.76 3.15 -9.46
C ARG A 169 -0.30 2.78 -9.62
N SER A 170 0.00 1.83 -10.51
CA SER A 170 1.36 1.34 -10.74
C SER A 170 2.37 2.45 -11.07
N ALA A 171 1.94 3.51 -11.76
CA ALA A 171 2.80 4.67 -12.04
C ALA A 171 3.26 5.42 -10.77
N GLY A 172 2.41 5.47 -9.74
CA GLY A 172 2.73 6.07 -8.44
C GLY A 172 3.72 5.22 -7.66
N SER A 173 3.44 3.92 -7.55
CA SER A 173 4.37 2.96 -6.93
C SER A 173 5.76 3.00 -7.56
N GLU A 174 5.84 3.05 -8.89
CA GLU A 174 7.11 3.11 -9.62
C GLU A 174 7.84 4.44 -9.41
N ALA A 175 7.12 5.56 -9.43
CA ALA A 175 7.70 6.86 -9.13
C ALA A 175 8.35 6.88 -7.74
N VAL A 176 7.70 6.27 -6.74
CA VAL A 176 8.27 6.15 -5.40
C VAL A 176 9.44 5.17 -5.39
N ARG A 177 9.34 4.02 -6.05
CA ARG A 177 10.43 3.03 -6.11
C ARG A 177 11.72 3.60 -6.68
N GLN A 178 11.62 4.51 -7.65
CA GLN A 178 12.81 5.20 -8.17
C GLN A 178 13.56 6.01 -7.08
N LEU A 179 12.85 6.51 -6.06
CA LEU A 179 13.43 7.28 -4.95
C LEU A 179 13.76 6.39 -3.75
N LEU A 180 12.93 5.37 -3.51
CA LEU A 180 12.93 4.47 -2.37
C LEU A 180 12.79 3.02 -2.87
N PRO A 181 13.87 2.42 -3.40
CA PRO A 181 13.80 1.12 -4.10
C PRO A 181 13.37 -0.03 -3.19
N ASP A 182 13.74 0.04 -1.91
CA ASP A 182 13.49 -1.03 -0.92
C ASP A 182 12.16 -0.83 -0.17
N ARG A 183 11.45 0.28 -0.41
CA ARG A 183 10.20 0.60 0.30
C ARG A 183 9.05 -0.24 -0.26
N LEU A 184 8.44 -1.03 0.62
CA LEU A 184 7.37 -1.98 0.28
C LEU A 184 6.07 -1.75 1.04
N LEU A 185 5.98 -0.75 1.93
CA LEU A 185 4.78 -0.51 2.73
C LEU A 185 4.05 0.78 2.36
N GLY A 186 2.72 0.70 2.36
CA GLY A 186 1.82 1.84 2.23
C GLY A 186 0.42 1.49 2.72
N PHE A 187 -0.53 2.40 2.50
CA PHE A 187 -1.93 2.19 2.86
C PHE A 187 -2.77 1.83 1.64
N GLY A 188 -3.79 1.01 1.89
CA GLY A 188 -4.71 0.48 0.89
C GLY A 188 -5.84 1.43 0.56
N PHE A 189 -7.06 0.92 0.55
CA PHE A 189 -8.23 1.68 0.12
C PHE A 189 -8.66 2.67 1.21
N PRO A 190 -8.97 3.95 0.85
CA PRO A 190 -9.44 4.93 1.83
C PRO A 190 -10.72 4.47 2.56
N ASP A 191 -10.76 4.63 3.89
CA ASP A 191 -11.99 4.47 4.69
C ASP A 191 -12.23 5.65 5.63
N HIS A 192 -12.15 6.86 5.09
CA HIS A 192 -12.39 8.05 5.89
C HIS A 192 -13.03 9.18 5.09
N GLY A 193 -13.53 10.19 5.80
CA GLY A 193 -14.11 11.38 5.18
C GLY A 193 -15.48 11.14 4.56
N SER A 194 -15.74 11.71 3.38
CA SER A 194 -17.06 11.61 2.73
C SER A 194 -17.29 10.29 2.02
N ILE A 195 -16.22 9.56 1.68
CA ILE A 195 -16.28 8.37 0.83
C ILE A 195 -17.00 7.20 1.50
N ILE A 196 -16.87 7.06 2.82
CA ILE A 196 -17.52 6.01 3.61
C ILE A 196 -19.05 6.15 3.64
N ARG A 197 -19.57 7.29 3.19
CA ARG A 197 -21.02 7.51 3.02
C ARG A 197 -21.51 7.10 1.63
N ASP A 198 -20.60 6.84 0.70
CA ASP A 198 -20.91 6.28 -0.59
C ASP A 198 -21.05 4.75 -0.45
N ARG A 199 -22.29 4.30 -0.60
CA ARG A 199 -22.62 2.88 -0.44
C ARG A 199 -22.06 2.02 -1.58
N GLU A 200 -21.98 2.56 -2.79
CA GLU A 200 -21.46 1.83 -3.95
C GLU A 200 -19.96 1.57 -3.77
N TYR A 201 -19.23 2.59 -3.31
CA TYR A 201 -17.83 2.46 -2.92
C TYR A 201 -17.62 1.40 -1.84
N VAL A 202 -18.36 1.48 -0.73
CA VAL A 202 -18.20 0.55 0.40
C VAL A 202 -18.50 -0.89 -0.01
N GLU A 203 -19.59 -1.13 -0.74
CA GLU A 203 -19.94 -2.47 -1.21
C GLU A 203 -18.90 -3.04 -2.19
N ALA A 204 -18.35 -2.21 -3.09
CA ALA A 204 -17.31 -2.62 -4.03
C ALA A 204 -15.98 -2.91 -3.33
N ARG A 205 -15.57 -2.06 -2.38
CA ARG A 205 -14.36 -2.26 -1.57
C ARG A 205 -14.46 -3.56 -0.78
N ASP A 206 -15.55 -3.79 -0.06
CA ASP A 206 -15.70 -4.97 0.78
C ASP A 206 -15.74 -6.25 -0.08
N ALA A 207 -16.35 -6.21 -1.26
CA ALA A 207 -16.32 -7.32 -2.22
C ALA A 207 -14.92 -7.60 -2.77
N LEU A 208 -14.12 -6.55 -3.02
CA LEU A 208 -12.73 -6.69 -3.45
C LEU A 208 -11.85 -7.28 -2.33
N LEU A 209 -11.99 -6.78 -1.10
CA LEU A 209 -11.28 -7.34 0.05
C LEU A 209 -11.62 -8.83 0.23
N ALA A 210 -12.89 -9.20 0.07
CA ALA A 210 -13.31 -10.60 0.21
C ALA A 210 -12.66 -11.50 -0.86
N LEU A 211 -12.44 -10.97 -2.06
CA LEU A 211 -11.74 -11.65 -3.14
C LEU A 211 -10.23 -11.80 -2.87
N LEU A 212 -9.64 -10.85 -2.12
CA LEU A 212 -8.23 -10.85 -1.72
C LEU A 212 -7.97 -11.60 -0.41
N THR A 213 -9.00 -12.23 0.17
CA THR A 213 -8.91 -12.96 1.44
C THR A 213 -9.42 -14.41 1.29
N PRO A 214 -8.83 -15.24 0.40
CA PRO A 214 -9.37 -16.54 0.03
C PRO A 214 -9.19 -17.66 1.06
N THR A 215 -8.26 -17.52 2.01
CA THR A 215 -7.93 -18.52 3.05
C THR A 215 -7.66 -17.85 4.39
N HIS A 216 -7.77 -18.53 5.52
CA HIS A 216 -7.44 -17.98 6.85
C HIS A 216 -5.96 -17.60 7.07
N GLU A 217 -5.07 -17.94 6.14
CA GLU A 217 -3.67 -17.47 6.13
C GLU A 217 -3.50 -16.10 5.45
N THR A 218 -4.55 -15.53 4.87
CA THR A 218 -4.51 -14.19 4.26
C THR A 218 -5.18 -13.18 5.18
N SER A 219 -5.04 -11.88 4.96
CA SER A 219 -5.75 -10.87 5.76
C SER A 219 -6.62 -9.99 4.87
N SER A 220 -7.78 -9.56 5.36
CA SER A 220 -8.53 -8.49 4.68
C SER A 220 -8.00 -7.10 5.02
N ALA A 221 -7.21 -7.01 6.10
CA ALA A 221 -6.54 -5.79 6.53
C ALA A 221 -5.21 -5.55 5.79
N VAL A 222 -4.65 -6.57 5.12
CA VAL A 222 -3.37 -6.46 4.43
C VAL A 222 -3.41 -7.21 3.10
N PHE A 223 -3.00 -6.55 2.02
CA PHE A 223 -2.95 -7.14 0.68
C PHE A 223 -1.81 -6.53 -0.15
N TRP A 224 -1.47 -7.15 -1.27
CA TRP A 224 -0.52 -6.59 -2.23
C TRP A 224 -1.25 -5.75 -3.27
N MET A 225 -0.71 -4.58 -3.57
CA MET A 225 -1.18 -3.71 -4.64
C MET A 225 -0.04 -2.88 -5.20
N ASP A 226 0.07 -2.86 -6.51
CA ASP A 226 1.07 -2.09 -7.27
C ASP A 226 2.48 -2.33 -6.68
N ASN A 227 2.81 -3.60 -6.47
CA ASN A 227 4.10 -4.06 -5.98
C ASN A 227 4.50 -3.66 -4.55
N ALA A 228 3.54 -3.22 -3.73
CA ALA A 228 3.74 -2.94 -2.32
C ALA A 228 2.68 -3.64 -1.47
N ILE A 229 3.03 -3.93 -0.22
CA ILE A 229 2.09 -4.34 0.83
C ILE A 229 1.30 -3.11 1.25
N ARG A 230 -0.02 -3.29 1.33
CA ARG A 230 -0.98 -2.28 1.71
C ARG A 230 -1.68 -2.69 2.98
N ILE A 231 -1.49 -1.92 4.05
CA ILE A 231 -2.36 -2.00 5.21
C ILE A 231 -3.63 -1.24 4.82
N ASN A 232 -4.76 -1.93 4.74
CA ASN A 232 -6.03 -1.26 4.56
C ASN A 232 -6.25 -0.30 5.73
N ASP A 233 -6.98 0.79 5.50
CA ASP A 233 -7.26 1.78 6.55
C ASP A 233 -8.14 1.14 7.67
N SER A 234 -9.00 1.89 8.34
CA SER A 234 -9.84 1.42 9.44
C SER A 234 -10.91 0.37 9.04
N VAL A 235 -10.72 -0.43 7.98
CA VAL A 235 -11.64 -1.49 7.55
C VAL A 235 -10.91 -2.79 7.38
N SER A 236 -11.27 -3.72 8.23
CA SER A 236 -11.18 -5.13 7.93
C SER A 236 -12.61 -5.67 7.75
N LEU A 237 -12.78 -6.71 6.94
CA LEU A 237 -14.04 -7.45 6.84
C LEU A 237 -14.45 -8.08 8.18
N GLU A 238 -13.49 -8.27 9.06
CA GLU A 238 -13.66 -8.78 10.41
C GLU A 238 -14.19 -7.72 11.38
N GLY A 239 -14.28 -6.45 10.93
CA GLY A 239 -14.86 -5.36 11.72
C GLY A 239 -13.99 -4.91 12.90
N VAL A 240 -12.68 -5.18 12.83
CA VAL A 240 -11.71 -4.82 13.86
C VAL A 240 -11.16 -3.42 13.56
N GLN A 241 -11.41 -2.45 14.45
CA GLN A 241 -10.98 -1.05 14.26
C GLN A 241 -10.26 -0.53 15.50
N GLY A 242 -8.98 -0.15 15.36
CA GLY A 242 -8.17 0.35 16.48
C GLY A 242 -8.68 1.68 17.08
N GLY A 243 -9.31 2.52 16.27
CA GLY A 243 -9.78 3.84 16.72
C GLY A 243 -8.64 4.79 17.16
N PRO A 244 -8.94 6.06 17.44
CA PRO A 244 -7.94 7.03 17.86
C PRO A 244 -7.66 6.93 19.37
N LEU A 245 -6.40 6.87 19.77
CA LEU A 245 -6.00 6.65 21.18
C LEU A 245 -6.46 7.77 22.14
N ARG A 246 -6.70 8.98 21.63
CA ARG A 246 -7.24 10.11 22.40
C ARG A 246 -8.65 9.87 22.96
N GLU A 247 -9.37 8.85 22.49
CA GLU A 247 -10.70 8.49 23.01
C GLU A 247 -10.64 7.62 24.26
N GLY A 248 -9.44 7.18 24.66
CA GLY A 248 -9.17 6.41 25.87
C GLY A 248 -9.22 4.88 25.64
N PRO A 249 -8.87 4.08 26.66
CA PRO A 249 -8.72 2.62 26.52
C PRO A 249 -9.94 1.91 25.94
N ALA A 250 -11.15 2.38 26.25
CA ALA A 250 -12.38 1.78 25.76
C ALA A 250 -12.52 1.80 24.23
N ALA A 251 -11.84 2.73 23.54
CA ALA A 251 -11.85 2.80 22.08
C ALA A 251 -11.10 1.63 21.42
N VAL A 252 -10.01 1.16 22.04
CA VAL A 252 -9.19 0.04 21.53
C VAL A 252 -9.63 -1.32 22.08
N THR A 253 -10.24 -1.38 23.27
CA THR A 253 -10.65 -2.64 23.90
C THR A 253 -11.59 -3.46 23.00
N ALA A 254 -12.57 -2.80 22.38
CA ALA A 254 -13.53 -3.51 21.52
C ALA A 254 -12.86 -4.17 20.30
N ALA A 255 -11.80 -3.55 19.76
CA ALA A 255 -11.03 -4.10 18.65
C ALA A 255 -10.28 -5.36 19.09
N LEU A 256 -9.59 -5.30 20.23
CA LEU A 256 -8.82 -6.42 20.76
C LEU A 256 -9.72 -7.59 21.18
N ASP A 257 -10.88 -7.29 21.77
CA ASP A 257 -11.86 -8.33 22.18
C ASP A 257 -12.58 -8.99 20.99
N ALA A 258 -12.55 -8.36 19.81
CA ALA A 258 -13.15 -8.90 18.58
C ALA A 258 -12.24 -9.89 17.84
N VAL A 259 -10.93 -9.90 18.14
CA VAL A 259 -9.98 -10.85 17.56
C VAL A 259 -10.22 -12.24 18.14
N ASP A 260 -10.48 -13.21 17.26
CA ASP A 260 -10.80 -14.59 17.64
C ASP A 260 -9.66 -15.59 17.40
N GLY A 261 -8.51 -15.11 16.92
CA GLY A 261 -7.31 -15.91 16.67
C GLY A 261 -7.43 -16.87 15.47
N THR A 262 -8.46 -16.74 14.63
CA THR A 262 -8.63 -17.59 13.45
C THR A 262 -7.82 -17.12 12.24
N ARG A 263 -7.25 -15.91 12.31
CA ARG A 263 -6.53 -15.22 11.24
C ARG A 263 -5.66 -14.10 11.84
N SER A 264 -4.56 -13.78 11.18
CA SER A 264 -3.69 -12.66 11.56
C SER A 264 -4.10 -11.35 10.88
N PHE A 265 -3.98 -10.24 11.61
CA PHE A 265 -4.36 -8.90 11.14
C PHE A 265 -3.32 -7.86 11.51
N VAL A 266 -3.18 -6.83 10.68
CA VAL A 266 -2.54 -5.58 11.08
C VAL A 266 -3.63 -4.55 11.34
N ILE A 267 -3.74 -4.10 12.59
CA ILE A 267 -4.71 -3.11 13.06
C ILE A 267 -4.02 -1.75 13.07
N ASN A 268 -4.50 -0.85 12.23
CA ASN A 268 -4.08 0.55 12.24
C ASN A 268 -4.57 1.25 13.51
N VAL A 269 -3.65 1.82 14.28
CA VAL A 269 -3.93 2.52 15.53
C VAL A 269 -3.42 3.96 15.43
N GLY A 270 -4.35 4.91 15.36
CA GLY A 270 -4.02 6.33 15.22
C GLY A 270 -3.59 6.95 16.54
N VAL A 271 -2.41 7.57 16.56
CA VAL A 271 -1.89 8.34 17.69
C VAL A 271 -1.51 9.75 17.26
N ALA A 272 -1.36 10.64 18.23
CA ALA A 272 -0.88 12.01 18.01
C ALA A 272 -1.69 12.74 16.93
N ASP A 273 -3.00 12.51 16.82
CA ASP A 273 -3.79 13.11 15.74
C ASP A 273 -3.94 14.65 15.88
N LYS A 274 -4.29 15.34 14.80
CA LYS A 274 -4.53 16.80 14.82
C LYS A 274 -5.67 17.23 15.75
N TYR A 275 -6.56 16.33 16.15
CA TYR A 275 -7.71 16.64 17.01
C TYR A 275 -7.32 16.77 18.48
N HIS A 276 -6.04 16.57 18.82
CA HIS A 276 -5.48 17.02 20.09
C HIS A 276 -5.57 18.54 20.28
N TYR A 277 -5.51 19.33 19.21
CA TYR A 277 -5.62 20.80 19.28
C TYR A 277 -6.73 21.40 18.41
N THR A 278 -7.31 20.65 17.46
CA THR A 278 -8.40 21.13 16.60
C THR A 278 -9.76 20.56 16.98
N VAL A 279 -10.83 21.33 16.76
CA VAL A 279 -12.20 20.79 16.90
C VAL A 279 -12.49 19.73 15.84
N ALA A 280 -13.38 18.79 16.15
CA ALA A 280 -13.71 17.67 15.27
C ALA A 280 -14.04 18.11 13.83
N SER A 281 -13.57 17.34 12.84
CA SER A 281 -13.72 17.62 11.39
C SER A 281 -12.97 18.85 10.85
N THR A 282 -12.14 19.52 11.65
CA THR A 282 -11.25 20.58 11.18
C THR A 282 -9.96 19.99 10.64
N SER A 283 -9.56 20.36 9.43
CA SER A 283 -8.23 20.09 8.89
C SER A 283 -7.46 21.43 8.82
N PRO A 284 -6.34 21.58 9.54
CA PRO A 284 -5.51 22.79 9.49
C PRO A 284 -5.06 23.11 8.06
N THR A 285 -4.55 22.10 7.36
CA THR A 285 -4.15 22.21 5.95
C THR A 285 -5.31 22.68 5.06
N LYS A 286 -6.52 22.09 5.19
CA LYS A 286 -7.69 22.54 4.42
C LYS A 286 -8.10 23.98 4.75
N TRP A 287 -8.04 24.37 6.03
CA TRP A 287 -8.35 25.73 6.46
C TRP A 287 -7.40 26.75 5.81
N ALA A 288 -6.09 26.47 5.87
CA ALA A 288 -5.06 27.35 5.36
C ALA A 288 -5.24 27.68 3.87
N TYR A 289 -5.60 26.69 3.04
CA TYR A 289 -5.85 26.95 1.62
C TYR A 289 -7.10 27.77 1.32
N ILE A 290 -8.11 27.70 2.19
CA ILE A 290 -9.31 28.52 2.05
C ILE A 290 -9.02 29.96 2.51
N HIS A 291 -8.01 30.16 3.38
CA HIS A 291 -7.65 31.44 3.97
C HIS A 291 -6.14 31.74 3.80
N PRO A 292 -5.62 31.86 2.57
CA PRO A 292 -4.17 32.00 2.33
C PRO A 292 -3.54 33.26 2.94
N GLU A 293 -4.35 34.28 3.22
CA GLU A 293 -3.91 35.54 3.87
C GLU A 293 -3.86 35.43 5.41
N SER A 294 -4.40 34.34 5.98
CA SER A 294 -4.44 34.05 7.42
C SER A 294 -4.51 32.52 7.62
N PRO A 295 -3.45 31.80 7.25
CA PRO A 295 -3.49 30.34 7.16
C PRO A 295 -3.54 29.64 8.52
N GLU A 296 -3.20 30.34 9.61
CA GLU A 296 -3.34 29.80 10.96
C GLU A 296 -4.81 29.63 11.37
N LEU A 297 -5.06 28.65 12.22
CA LEU A 297 -6.38 28.36 12.75
C LEU A 297 -6.82 29.48 13.71
N PRO A 298 -8.04 30.02 13.56
CA PRO A 298 -8.59 30.97 14.51
C PRO A 298 -8.95 30.26 15.83
N PRO A 299 -9.02 30.98 16.96
CA PRO A 299 -9.24 30.39 18.28
C PRO A 299 -10.51 29.56 18.44
N ASP A 300 -11.56 29.82 17.64
CA ASP A 300 -12.82 29.07 17.67
C ASP A 300 -12.75 27.69 16.98
N LEU A 301 -11.68 27.42 16.22
CA LEU A 301 -11.37 26.11 15.65
C LEU A 301 -10.39 25.30 16.50
N LEU A 302 -9.90 25.88 17.60
CA LEU A 302 -9.06 25.22 18.58
C LEU A 302 -9.91 24.66 19.72
N VAL A 303 -9.51 23.50 20.25
CA VAL A 303 -10.10 22.99 21.50
C VAL A 303 -9.60 23.82 22.69
N SER A 304 -10.33 23.76 23.81
CA SER A 304 -9.85 24.40 25.04
C SER A 304 -8.63 23.69 25.62
N ASP A 305 -7.80 24.41 26.37
CA ASP A 305 -6.65 23.81 27.08
C ASP A 305 -7.04 22.60 27.93
N MET A 306 -8.19 22.67 28.61
CA MET A 306 -8.71 21.58 29.42
C MET A 306 -9.02 20.33 28.56
N GLU A 307 -9.59 20.50 27.38
CA GLU A 307 -9.88 19.40 26.45
C GLU A 307 -8.61 18.82 25.86
N ARG A 308 -7.64 19.67 25.49
CA ARG A 308 -6.31 19.26 25.02
C ARG A 308 -5.56 18.43 26.06
N GLU A 309 -5.47 18.89 27.30
CA GLU A 309 -4.83 18.15 28.40
C GLU A 309 -5.55 16.82 28.69
N ARG A 310 -6.88 16.84 28.66
CA ARG A 310 -7.67 15.61 28.79
C ARG A 310 -7.37 14.62 27.66
N SER A 311 -7.25 15.10 26.43
CA SER A 311 -6.94 14.29 25.25
C SER A 311 -5.59 13.60 25.40
N TYR A 312 -4.54 14.33 25.81
CA TYR A 312 -3.23 13.72 26.07
C TYR A 312 -3.24 12.71 27.21
N ALA A 313 -3.95 13.01 28.32
CA ALA A 313 -4.09 12.05 29.41
C ALA A 313 -4.84 10.77 28.98
N MET A 314 -5.77 10.86 28.03
CA MET A 314 -6.45 9.69 27.46
C MET A 314 -5.54 8.90 26.52
N THR A 315 -4.75 9.58 25.68
CA THR A 315 -3.75 8.93 24.82
C THR A 315 -2.74 8.12 25.66
N GLU A 316 -2.19 8.71 26.73
CA GLU A 316 -1.26 8.02 27.63
C GLU A 316 -1.92 6.79 28.28
N GLN A 317 -3.15 6.93 28.79
CA GLN A 317 -3.90 5.81 29.37
C GLN A 317 -4.13 4.69 28.35
N SER A 318 -4.44 5.02 27.09
CA SER A 318 -4.63 4.03 26.03
C SER A 318 -3.33 3.31 25.69
N LEU A 319 -2.22 4.04 25.52
CA LEU A 319 -0.91 3.44 25.23
C LEU A 319 -0.48 2.50 26.36
N ARG A 320 -0.64 2.92 27.62
CA ARG A 320 -0.37 2.09 28.79
C ARG A 320 -1.24 0.84 28.83
N TYR A 321 -2.55 0.99 28.56
CA TYR A 321 -3.48 -0.14 28.50
C TYR A 321 -3.06 -1.16 27.43
N LEU A 322 -2.66 -0.69 26.24
CA LEU A 322 -2.12 -1.56 25.19
C LEU A 322 -0.84 -2.26 25.66
N ALA A 323 0.10 -1.52 26.27
CA ALA A 323 1.33 -2.07 26.85
C ALA A 323 1.06 -3.24 27.81
N GLU A 324 0.15 -3.02 28.77
CA GLU A 324 -0.25 -4.01 29.75
C GLU A 324 -0.88 -5.24 29.09
N ARG A 325 -1.76 -5.01 28.10
CA ARG A 325 -2.45 -6.09 27.39
C ARG A 325 -1.48 -6.96 26.60
N LEU A 326 -0.61 -6.34 25.80
CA LEU A 326 0.39 -7.03 24.98
C LEU A 326 1.42 -7.75 25.86
N SER A 327 1.87 -7.12 26.96
CA SER A 327 2.75 -7.77 27.94
C SER A 327 2.12 -9.00 28.59
N SER A 328 0.80 -8.98 28.81
CA SER A 328 0.08 -10.09 29.46
C SER A 328 -0.16 -11.29 28.53
N ASP A 329 -0.12 -11.06 27.21
CA ASP A 329 -0.50 -12.04 26.19
C ASP A 329 0.31 -11.81 24.88
N PRO A 330 1.64 -11.97 24.92
CA PRO A 330 2.53 -11.61 23.81
C PRO A 330 2.38 -12.52 22.57
N GLY A 331 1.68 -13.65 22.71
CA GLY A 331 1.36 -14.54 21.60
C GLY A 331 0.11 -14.11 20.83
N ALA A 332 -0.80 -13.34 21.45
CA ALA A 332 -2.03 -12.90 20.81
C ALA A 332 -1.90 -11.52 20.15
N PHE A 333 -1.11 -10.62 20.75
CA PHE A 333 -0.96 -9.24 20.27
C PHE A 333 0.47 -8.73 20.32
N GLN A 334 0.89 -8.01 19.28
CA GLN A 334 2.22 -7.39 19.19
C GLN A 334 2.12 -6.01 18.51
N PHE A 335 2.97 -5.06 18.91
CA PHE A 335 3.22 -3.88 18.06
C PHE A 335 4.14 -4.29 16.92
N VAL A 336 3.98 -3.64 15.77
CA VAL A 336 4.84 -3.87 14.61
C VAL A 336 5.31 -2.57 13.99
N SER A 337 6.59 -2.55 13.62
CA SER A 337 7.21 -1.56 12.75
C SER A 337 6.89 -1.84 11.28
N SER A 338 7.31 -0.93 10.39
CA SER A 338 7.02 -1.03 8.96
C SER A 338 7.72 -2.23 8.30
N ASP A 339 8.98 -2.47 8.64
CA ASP A 339 9.75 -3.62 8.17
C ASP A 339 9.19 -4.96 8.70
N GLN A 340 8.74 -4.98 9.95
CA GLN A 340 8.07 -6.14 10.56
C GLN A 340 6.77 -6.45 9.84
N VAL A 341 5.95 -5.45 9.49
CA VAL A 341 4.75 -5.70 8.65
C VAL A 341 5.15 -6.33 7.33
N VAL A 342 6.18 -5.84 6.65
CA VAL A 342 6.65 -6.44 5.39
C VAL A 342 7.06 -7.90 5.61
N ALA A 343 7.89 -8.16 6.62
CA ALA A 343 8.38 -9.49 6.95
C ALA A 343 7.26 -10.50 7.33
N LEU A 344 6.12 -10.03 7.86
CA LEU A 344 4.97 -10.89 8.12
C LEU A 344 4.33 -11.46 6.85
N TYR A 345 4.52 -10.82 5.69
CA TYR A 345 3.84 -11.17 4.44
C TYR A 345 4.80 -11.46 3.28
N THR A 346 6.10 -11.53 3.55
CA THR A 346 7.16 -11.88 2.59
C THR A 346 8.16 -12.83 3.23
N SER A 347 8.70 -13.76 2.47
CA SER A 347 9.82 -14.65 2.86
C SER A 347 10.85 -14.72 1.74
N GLU A 348 12.05 -15.27 1.98
CA GLU A 348 13.00 -15.56 0.89
C GLU A 348 12.37 -16.50 -0.15
N ASP A 349 11.66 -17.53 0.33
CA ASP A 349 10.95 -18.51 -0.52
C ASP A 349 9.89 -17.83 -1.42
N TYR A 350 9.20 -16.81 -0.91
CA TYR A 350 8.23 -16.04 -1.70
C TYR A 350 8.84 -15.37 -2.95
N TRP A 351 10.11 -14.97 -2.88
CA TRP A 351 10.80 -14.29 -3.98
C TRP A 351 11.41 -15.29 -4.97
N ASP A 352 11.82 -16.47 -4.51
CA ASP A 352 12.59 -17.45 -5.26
C ASP A 352 11.71 -18.56 -5.88
N VAL A 353 10.95 -18.19 -6.92
CA VAL A 353 10.03 -19.12 -7.60
C VAL A 353 10.77 -20.18 -8.43
N ASP A 354 10.55 -21.45 -8.10
CA ASP A 354 11.17 -22.60 -8.74
C ASP A 354 10.37 -23.16 -9.95
N PRO A 355 10.98 -24.02 -10.81
CA PRO A 355 10.28 -24.57 -11.97
C PRO A 355 9.04 -25.41 -11.67
N SER A 356 8.94 -25.99 -10.48
CA SER A 356 7.80 -26.79 -10.02
C SER A 356 6.65 -25.91 -9.56
N GLU A 357 6.93 -24.79 -8.89
CA GLU A 357 5.96 -23.75 -8.55
C GLU A 357 5.40 -23.12 -9.82
N LEU A 358 6.25 -22.75 -10.78
CA LEU A 358 5.79 -22.27 -12.10
C LEU A 358 4.88 -23.29 -12.81
N GLU A 359 5.18 -24.59 -12.69
CA GLU A 359 4.34 -25.65 -13.28
C GLU A 359 2.96 -25.66 -12.61
N GLN A 360 2.91 -25.56 -11.28
CA GLN A 360 1.66 -25.47 -10.53
C GLN A 360 0.89 -24.18 -10.83
N MET A 361 1.55 -23.02 -10.89
CA MET A 361 0.98 -21.74 -11.32
C MET A 361 0.32 -21.87 -12.70
N SER A 362 1.01 -22.48 -13.66
CA SER A 362 0.51 -22.63 -15.03
C SER A 362 -0.75 -23.49 -15.07
N HIS A 363 -0.77 -24.60 -14.33
CA HIS A 363 -1.92 -25.47 -14.23
C HIS A 363 -3.09 -24.81 -13.50
N TRP A 364 -2.82 -24.13 -12.39
CA TRP A 364 -3.85 -23.42 -11.63
C TRP A 364 -4.48 -22.33 -12.49
N MET A 365 -3.67 -21.51 -13.15
CA MET A 365 -4.13 -20.41 -14.02
C MET A 365 -5.04 -20.93 -15.12
N LEU A 366 -4.59 -21.94 -15.87
CA LEU A 366 -5.36 -22.51 -16.98
C LEU A 366 -6.66 -23.18 -16.50
N ASN A 367 -6.66 -23.80 -15.31
CA ASN A 367 -7.85 -24.41 -14.72
C ASN A 367 -8.86 -23.37 -14.20
N LYS A 368 -8.40 -22.17 -13.85
CA LYS A 368 -9.25 -21.07 -13.35
C LYS A 368 -9.69 -20.10 -14.43
N TRP A 369 -9.16 -20.26 -15.64
CA TRP A 369 -9.55 -19.45 -16.79
C TRP A 369 -10.93 -19.84 -17.30
N ASP A 370 -11.95 -19.02 -17.02
CA ASP A 370 -13.35 -19.25 -17.44
C ASP A 370 -13.87 -18.05 -18.25
N GLY A 371 -13.35 -17.90 -19.46
CA GLY A 371 -13.66 -16.77 -20.35
C GLY A 371 -13.05 -15.42 -19.92
N ARG A 372 -12.31 -15.38 -18.82
CA ARG A 372 -11.53 -14.23 -18.32
C ARG A 372 -10.31 -14.76 -17.53
N PRO A 373 -9.24 -13.96 -17.37
CA PRO A 373 -8.13 -14.35 -16.49
C PRO A 373 -8.61 -14.47 -15.04
N PRO A 374 -7.95 -15.30 -14.21
CA PRO A 374 -8.20 -15.30 -12.77
C PRO A 374 -7.77 -13.97 -12.14
N ASP A 375 -8.20 -13.70 -10.92
CA ASP A 375 -7.90 -12.44 -10.22
C ASP A 375 -6.46 -12.35 -9.70
N TRP A 376 -5.85 -13.50 -9.46
CA TRP A 376 -4.46 -13.75 -9.03
C TRP A 376 -4.15 -15.22 -9.33
N ILE A 377 -2.90 -15.67 -9.16
CA ILE A 377 -2.46 -17.06 -9.40
C ILE A 377 -1.92 -17.67 -8.11
N TYR A 378 -2.04 -18.99 -7.97
CA TYR A 378 -1.59 -19.74 -6.80
C TYR A 378 -0.80 -20.97 -7.23
N ASP A 379 0.36 -21.18 -6.62
CA ASP A 379 1.24 -22.31 -6.89
C ASP A 379 0.99 -23.52 -5.99
N GLY A 380 0.14 -23.41 -4.97
CA GLY A 380 -0.02 -24.45 -3.94
C GLY A 380 0.37 -23.98 -2.54
N GLU A 381 1.06 -22.85 -2.46
CA GLU A 381 1.58 -22.25 -1.24
C GLU A 381 1.37 -20.73 -1.24
N ASP A 382 1.84 -20.02 -2.26
CA ASP A 382 1.84 -18.57 -2.35
C ASP A 382 0.99 -18.01 -3.49
N PHE A 383 0.72 -16.70 -3.38
CA PHE A 383 -0.12 -15.94 -4.30
C PHE A 383 0.72 -14.99 -5.14
N TYR A 384 0.40 -14.94 -6.44
CA TYR A 384 1.07 -14.11 -7.43
C TYR A 384 0.05 -13.27 -8.19
N SER A 385 0.45 -12.06 -8.55
CA SER A 385 -0.36 -11.19 -9.37
C SER A 385 -0.29 -11.65 -10.83
N LEU A 386 -1.19 -11.15 -11.68
CA LEU A 386 -1.10 -11.44 -13.12
C LEU A 386 0.16 -10.84 -13.73
N ALA A 387 0.63 -9.70 -13.21
CA ALA A 387 1.89 -9.08 -13.62
C ALA A 387 3.10 -9.95 -13.25
N ASP A 388 3.14 -10.50 -12.03
CA ASP A 388 4.20 -11.41 -11.60
C ASP A 388 4.27 -12.64 -12.51
N ALA A 389 3.12 -13.30 -12.70
CA ALA A 389 3.05 -14.51 -13.51
C ALA A 389 3.43 -14.28 -14.96
N PHE A 390 3.06 -13.13 -15.53
CA PHE A 390 3.46 -12.74 -16.87
C PHE A 390 4.99 -12.68 -17.00
N ALA A 391 5.66 -11.99 -16.07
CA ALA A 391 7.11 -11.86 -16.07
C ALA A 391 7.81 -13.20 -15.82
N LEU A 392 7.34 -13.96 -14.83
CA LEU A 392 7.89 -15.27 -14.46
C LEU A 392 7.82 -16.28 -15.61
N PHE A 393 6.66 -16.41 -16.28
CA PHE A 393 6.55 -17.30 -17.45
C PHE A 393 7.37 -16.81 -18.63
N ALA A 394 7.44 -15.49 -18.86
CA ALA A 394 8.24 -14.92 -19.94
C ALA A 394 9.74 -15.23 -19.77
N ASP A 395 10.28 -15.07 -18.56
CA ASP A 395 11.67 -15.37 -18.24
C ASP A 395 11.95 -16.87 -18.37
N ALA A 396 11.13 -17.72 -17.74
CA ALA A 396 11.31 -19.16 -17.75
C ALA A 396 11.29 -19.72 -19.19
N LEU A 397 10.38 -19.25 -20.04
CA LEU A 397 10.31 -19.64 -21.45
C LEU A 397 11.44 -19.05 -22.30
N SER A 398 12.06 -17.96 -21.86
CA SER A 398 13.24 -17.39 -22.52
C SER A 398 14.55 -18.08 -22.10
N GLY A 399 14.48 -19.03 -21.17
CA GLY A 399 15.65 -19.72 -20.61
C GLY A 399 16.43 -18.85 -19.62
N VAL A 400 15.80 -17.81 -19.07
CA VAL A 400 16.29 -17.04 -17.95
C VAL A 400 15.73 -17.69 -16.69
N GLU A 401 16.60 -18.05 -15.74
CA GLU A 401 16.12 -18.53 -14.44
C GLU A 401 15.33 -17.39 -13.76
N PRO A 402 14.12 -17.65 -13.25
CA PRO A 402 13.42 -16.70 -12.40
C PRO A 402 14.35 -16.25 -11.27
N THR A 403 14.35 -14.96 -10.97
CA THR A 403 15.14 -14.38 -9.88
C THR A 403 14.23 -13.70 -8.89
N GLU A 404 14.64 -13.62 -7.62
CA GLU A 404 14.03 -12.80 -6.55
C GLU A 404 13.57 -11.41 -7.01
N THR A 405 14.27 -10.81 -7.99
CA THR A 405 13.98 -9.48 -8.52
C THR A 405 12.72 -9.37 -9.41
N ARG A 406 11.98 -10.45 -9.66
CA ARG A 406 10.81 -10.42 -10.57
C ARG A 406 9.47 -10.27 -9.87
N VAL A 407 9.27 -11.02 -8.80
CA VAL A 407 8.03 -10.94 -8.02
C VAL A 407 7.94 -9.54 -7.41
N SER A 408 6.75 -8.95 -7.48
CA SER A 408 6.47 -7.58 -7.04
C SER A 408 7.40 -6.53 -7.64
N ASN A 409 7.87 -6.71 -8.87
CA ASN A 409 8.71 -5.74 -9.58
C ASN A 409 8.25 -5.46 -11.02
N THR A 410 7.11 -6.02 -11.42
CA THR A 410 6.54 -5.83 -12.75
C THR A 410 5.30 -4.94 -12.67
N VAL A 411 5.14 -4.02 -13.61
CA VAL A 411 4.00 -3.09 -13.68
C VAL A 411 3.22 -3.26 -14.98
N GLY A 412 1.91 -3.02 -14.89
CA GLY A 412 1.01 -3.00 -16.04
C GLY A 412 0.26 -4.32 -16.27
N PRO A 413 -0.47 -4.41 -17.39
CA PRO A 413 -0.56 -3.44 -18.47
C PRO A 413 -1.37 -2.19 -18.10
N TRP A 414 -0.98 -1.04 -18.65
CA TRP A 414 -1.55 0.27 -18.26
C TRP A 414 -3.03 0.45 -18.60
N SER A 415 -3.47 -0.07 -19.74
CA SER A 415 -4.76 0.28 -20.34
C SER A 415 -5.49 -0.94 -20.87
N SER A 416 -6.82 -0.91 -20.73
CA SER A 416 -7.75 -1.88 -21.32
C SER A 416 -8.29 -1.44 -22.69
N ALA A 417 -7.73 -0.38 -23.29
CA ALA A 417 -8.21 0.19 -24.55
C ALA A 417 -8.25 -0.81 -25.72
N VAL A 418 -7.40 -1.83 -25.67
CA VAL A 418 -7.41 -2.95 -26.63
C VAL A 418 -8.14 -4.12 -25.98
N GLN A 419 -9.37 -4.34 -26.45
CA GLN A 419 -10.18 -5.49 -26.09
C GLN A 419 -10.12 -6.52 -27.22
N SER A 420 -9.88 -7.77 -26.88
CA SER A 420 -10.00 -8.87 -27.84
C SER A 420 -10.61 -10.07 -27.15
N SER A 421 -11.86 -10.36 -27.51
CA SER A 421 -12.59 -11.57 -27.10
C SER A 421 -12.63 -12.62 -28.21
N GLU A 422 -11.75 -12.53 -29.20
CA GLU A 422 -11.69 -13.49 -30.30
C GLU A 422 -10.82 -14.70 -29.92
N GLU A 423 -11.25 -15.89 -30.35
CA GLU A 423 -10.42 -17.09 -30.31
C GLU A 423 -9.36 -16.99 -31.42
N ILE A 424 -8.10 -17.18 -31.06
CA ILE A 424 -6.95 -16.99 -31.97
C ILE A 424 -6.00 -18.17 -31.82
N THR A 425 -5.45 -18.66 -32.93
CA THR A 425 -4.35 -19.63 -32.92
C THR A 425 -3.06 -18.94 -33.34
N VAL A 426 -2.01 -19.06 -32.52
CA VAL A 426 -0.70 -18.48 -32.82
C VAL A 426 0.36 -19.57 -33.01
N ASP A 427 1.27 -19.39 -33.97
CA ASP A 427 2.39 -20.31 -34.17
C ASP A 427 3.41 -20.20 -33.03
N VAL A 428 3.89 -21.34 -32.52
CA VAL A 428 4.86 -21.34 -31.41
C VAL A 428 6.18 -20.69 -31.82
N THR A 429 6.60 -20.78 -33.08
CA THR A 429 7.82 -20.13 -33.58
C THR A 429 7.71 -18.60 -33.50
N GLU A 430 6.52 -18.07 -33.78
CA GLU A 430 6.26 -16.62 -33.71
C GLU A 430 6.19 -16.15 -32.27
N LEU A 431 5.54 -16.92 -31.38
CA LEU A 431 5.53 -16.65 -29.94
C LEU A 431 6.95 -16.68 -29.35
N ARG A 432 7.80 -17.63 -29.78
CA ARG A 432 9.22 -17.69 -29.41
C ARG A 432 10.02 -16.51 -29.91
N SER A 433 9.69 -16.01 -31.10
CA SER A 433 10.33 -14.81 -31.65
C SER A 433 9.98 -13.57 -30.83
N LEU A 434 8.74 -13.48 -30.34
CA LEU A 434 8.31 -12.45 -29.41
C LEU A 434 9.03 -12.57 -28.06
N LEU A 435 9.11 -13.77 -27.47
CA LEU A 435 9.86 -14.02 -26.24
C LEU A 435 11.33 -13.56 -26.35
N ALA A 436 12.00 -13.93 -27.46
CA ALA A 436 13.38 -13.53 -27.71
C ALA A 436 13.57 -12.03 -27.91
N ALA A 437 12.51 -11.29 -28.25
CA ALA A 437 12.54 -9.83 -28.36
C ALA A 437 12.38 -9.12 -27.00
N GLY A 438 12.01 -9.86 -25.95
CA GLY A 438 11.69 -9.35 -24.62
C GLY A 438 10.22 -8.96 -24.51
N LEU A 439 9.51 -9.56 -23.55
CA LEU A 439 8.10 -9.27 -23.28
C LEU A 439 7.89 -8.20 -22.21
N VAL A 440 8.84 -8.06 -21.30
CA VAL A 440 8.84 -7.09 -20.21
C VAL A 440 10.06 -6.20 -20.41
N ALA A 441 9.84 -4.92 -20.69
CA ALA A 441 10.89 -3.93 -20.90
C ALA A 441 10.94 -2.99 -19.71
N ASP A 442 12.09 -2.90 -19.04
CA ASP A 442 12.29 -2.07 -17.84
C ASP A 442 11.24 -2.29 -16.74
N GLY A 443 10.75 -3.54 -16.61
CA GLY A 443 9.69 -3.89 -15.64
C GLY A 443 8.26 -3.65 -16.13
N HIS A 444 8.06 -3.17 -17.36
CA HIS A 444 6.73 -2.84 -17.89
C HIS A 444 6.19 -3.91 -18.84
N ILE A 445 4.91 -4.27 -18.63
CA ILE A 445 4.10 -5.03 -19.58
C ILE A 445 3.50 -4.05 -20.59
N ALA A 446 3.71 -4.33 -21.89
CA ALA A 446 3.17 -3.51 -22.97
C ALA A 446 1.64 -3.64 -23.07
N GLU A 447 0.96 -2.64 -23.63
CA GLU A 447 -0.50 -2.70 -23.82
C GLU A 447 -0.93 -3.69 -24.92
N THR A 448 -0.07 -3.95 -25.91
CA THR A 448 -0.31 -4.93 -26.98
C THR A 448 0.98 -5.60 -27.46
N TYR A 449 0.82 -6.75 -28.09
CA TYR A 449 1.90 -7.55 -28.68
C TYR A 449 1.52 -8.02 -30.08
N PHE A 450 2.47 -8.02 -31.02
CA PHE A 450 2.24 -8.53 -32.38
C PHE A 450 2.85 -9.92 -32.55
N VAL A 451 2.01 -10.92 -32.85
CA VAL A 451 2.42 -12.33 -33.07
C VAL A 451 1.77 -12.84 -34.35
N GLY A 452 2.57 -13.18 -35.36
CA GLY A 452 2.03 -13.81 -36.57
C GLY A 452 1.05 -12.97 -37.38
N GLY A 453 1.15 -11.65 -37.30
CA GLY A 453 0.18 -10.74 -37.91
C GLY A 453 -1.12 -10.55 -37.10
N HIS A 454 -1.22 -11.15 -35.92
CA HIS A 454 -2.24 -10.87 -34.93
C HIS A 454 -1.75 -9.83 -33.93
N GLU A 455 -2.62 -8.91 -33.55
CA GLU A 455 -2.43 -8.03 -32.40
C GLU A 455 -3.11 -8.68 -31.20
N LEU A 456 -2.32 -9.00 -30.17
CA LEU A 456 -2.76 -9.68 -28.96
C LEU A 456 -2.72 -8.74 -27.78
N THR A 457 -3.68 -8.93 -26.88
CA THR A 457 -3.67 -8.32 -25.55
C THR A 457 -2.68 -9.03 -24.62
N PRO A 458 -2.22 -8.38 -23.54
CA PRO A 458 -1.32 -8.99 -22.56
C PRO A 458 -1.95 -10.22 -21.91
N THR A 459 -3.27 -10.21 -21.73
CA THR A 459 -4.07 -11.32 -21.22
C THR A 459 -4.01 -12.55 -22.12
N GLN A 460 -4.15 -12.36 -23.43
CA GLN A 460 -4.00 -13.44 -24.41
C GLN A 460 -2.56 -13.97 -24.45
N VAL A 461 -1.57 -13.09 -24.32
CA VAL A 461 -0.16 -13.50 -24.21
C VAL A 461 0.07 -14.29 -22.93
N LEU A 462 -0.44 -13.85 -21.77
CA LEU A 462 -0.34 -14.57 -20.49
C LEU A 462 -0.90 -16.00 -20.61
N TYR A 463 -2.09 -16.15 -21.21
CA TYR A 463 -2.66 -17.47 -21.48
C TYR A 463 -1.71 -18.33 -22.33
N ALA A 464 -1.19 -17.77 -23.43
CA ALA A 464 -0.31 -18.48 -24.33
C ALA A 464 1.00 -18.90 -23.67
N LEU A 465 1.57 -18.05 -22.80
CA LEU A 465 2.76 -18.33 -22.02
C LEU A 465 2.52 -19.49 -21.05
N GLY A 466 1.48 -19.43 -20.22
CA GLY A 466 1.20 -20.51 -19.26
C GLY A 466 0.87 -21.83 -19.96
N TYR A 467 0.13 -21.81 -21.07
CA TYR A 467 -0.15 -23.01 -21.86
C TYR A 467 1.11 -23.63 -22.47
N LEU A 468 1.97 -22.80 -23.06
CA LEU A 468 3.24 -23.25 -23.63
C LEU A 468 4.16 -23.82 -22.55
N TYR A 469 4.27 -23.15 -21.40
CA TYR A 469 5.07 -23.62 -20.27
C TYR A 469 4.57 -24.98 -19.78
N ALA A 470 3.27 -25.12 -19.50
CA ALA A 470 2.67 -26.39 -19.07
C ALA A 470 2.92 -27.53 -20.07
N ALA A 471 2.81 -27.25 -21.37
CA ALA A 471 3.03 -28.25 -22.42
C ALA A 471 4.49 -28.71 -22.48
N GLU A 472 5.45 -27.78 -22.38
CA GLU A 472 6.88 -28.12 -22.40
C GLU A 472 7.32 -28.88 -21.17
N ARG A 473 6.81 -28.52 -19.99
CA ARG A 473 7.00 -29.27 -18.75
C ARG A 473 6.48 -30.71 -18.87
N ALA A 474 5.35 -30.90 -19.55
CA ALA A 474 4.82 -32.22 -19.87
C ALA A 474 5.57 -32.96 -21.01
N GLY A 475 6.62 -32.35 -21.61
CA GLY A 475 7.35 -32.91 -22.74
C GLY A 475 6.56 -32.94 -24.05
N VAL A 476 5.52 -32.11 -24.17
CA VAL A 476 4.64 -32.02 -25.34
C VAL A 476 5.12 -30.88 -26.24
N SER A 477 5.50 -31.21 -27.47
CA SER A 477 5.81 -30.21 -28.49
C SER A 477 4.53 -29.74 -29.17
N LEU A 478 4.28 -28.42 -29.13
CA LEU A 478 3.16 -27.78 -29.78
C LEU A 478 3.62 -27.02 -31.03
N PRO A 479 2.97 -27.20 -32.19
CA PRO A 479 3.23 -26.34 -33.35
C PRO A 479 2.57 -24.96 -33.21
N SER A 480 1.47 -24.89 -32.45
CA SER A 480 0.68 -23.69 -32.26
C SER A 480 -0.04 -23.73 -30.91
N VAL A 481 -0.39 -22.56 -30.38
CA VAL A 481 -1.22 -22.41 -29.18
C VAL A 481 -2.57 -21.84 -29.58
N ALA A 482 -3.65 -22.52 -29.21
CA ALA A 482 -5.02 -22.01 -29.34
C ALA A 482 -5.36 -21.20 -28.09
N ILE A 483 -5.55 -19.90 -28.26
CA ILE A 483 -5.95 -18.96 -27.22
C ILE A 483 -7.48 -18.82 -27.30
N PRO A 484 -8.22 -19.17 -26.24
CA PRO A 484 -9.67 -19.04 -26.24
C PRO A 484 -10.09 -17.57 -26.28
N ALA A 485 -11.33 -17.33 -26.68
CA ALA A 485 -11.99 -16.05 -26.43
C ALA A 485 -11.89 -15.71 -24.92
N THR A 486 -11.33 -14.55 -24.59
CA THR A 486 -11.10 -14.13 -23.21
C THR A 486 -11.40 -12.64 -23.04
N GLU A 487 -11.94 -12.26 -21.90
CA GLU A 487 -11.93 -10.87 -21.46
C GLU A 487 -10.48 -10.42 -21.19
N THR A 488 -10.21 -9.13 -21.37
CA THR A 488 -8.88 -8.55 -21.13
C THR A 488 -8.57 -8.36 -19.65
N ALA A 489 -9.58 -8.22 -18.78
CA ALA A 489 -9.38 -7.85 -17.38
C ALA A 489 -9.88 -8.93 -16.40
N PRO A 490 -9.23 -9.05 -15.22
CA PRO A 490 -9.78 -9.81 -14.08
C PRO A 490 -11.02 -9.14 -13.47
N ALA A 491 -11.73 -9.83 -12.57
CA ALA A 491 -12.89 -9.28 -11.89
C ALA A 491 -12.52 -8.15 -10.92
N THR A 492 -11.29 -8.12 -10.40
CA THR A 492 -10.75 -7.02 -9.58
C THR A 492 -10.93 -5.65 -10.25
N LEU A 493 -10.79 -5.55 -11.57
CA LEU A 493 -11.00 -4.29 -12.30
C LEU A 493 -12.44 -3.78 -12.14
N THR A 494 -13.44 -4.67 -12.12
CA THR A 494 -14.84 -4.27 -11.97
C THR A 494 -15.09 -3.58 -10.63
N TYR A 495 -14.47 -4.09 -9.56
CA TYR A 495 -14.57 -3.47 -8.23
C TYR A 495 -13.77 -2.16 -8.15
N LEU A 496 -12.59 -2.11 -8.74
CA LEU A 496 -11.79 -0.88 -8.85
C LEU A 496 -12.56 0.23 -9.60
N ASP A 497 -13.19 -0.09 -10.73
CA ASP A 497 -14.02 0.85 -11.49
C ASP A 497 -15.21 1.36 -10.66
N ALA A 498 -15.90 0.48 -9.92
CA ALA A 498 -17.01 0.84 -9.02
C ALA A 498 -16.55 1.71 -7.84
N MET A 499 -15.29 1.59 -7.42
CA MET A 499 -14.66 2.47 -6.44
C MET A 499 -14.16 3.80 -7.04
N GLY A 500 -14.33 4.03 -8.34
CA GLY A 500 -13.93 5.25 -9.04
C GLY A 500 -12.53 5.21 -9.67
N CYS A 501 -11.84 4.07 -9.63
CA CYS A 501 -10.54 3.88 -10.30
C CYS A 501 -10.74 3.50 -11.78
N SER A 502 -11.17 4.48 -12.59
CA SER A 502 -11.45 4.23 -14.01
C SER A 502 -10.18 3.90 -14.79
N GLY A 503 -10.17 2.74 -15.47
CA GLY A 503 -9.07 2.36 -16.35
C GLY A 503 -7.81 1.87 -15.61
N CYS A 504 -7.96 1.42 -14.37
CA CYS A 504 -6.87 0.92 -13.52
C CYS A 504 -6.53 -0.55 -13.78
N LEU A 505 -6.33 -0.92 -15.06
CA LEU A 505 -6.00 -2.30 -15.42
C LEU A 505 -4.66 -2.75 -14.82
N ASP A 506 -3.71 -1.83 -14.72
CA ASP A 506 -2.39 -2.03 -14.12
C ASP A 506 -2.53 -2.43 -12.64
N THR A 507 -3.31 -1.66 -11.87
CA THR A 507 -3.60 -1.98 -10.48
C THR A 507 -4.36 -3.31 -10.39
N ALA A 508 -5.37 -3.54 -11.23
CA ALA A 508 -6.12 -4.79 -11.26
C ALA A 508 -5.23 -6.03 -11.48
N TRP A 509 -4.18 -5.90 -12.30
CA TRP A 509 -3.20 -6.95 -12.59
C TRP A 509 -2.14 -7.14 -11.51
N SER A 510 -1.96 -6.15 -10.65
CA SER A 510 -0.99 -6.18 -9.54
C SER A 510 -1.56 -6.73 -8.23
N LEU A 511 -2.89 -6.74 -8.10
CA LEU A 511 -3.57 -7.15 -6.87
C LEU A 511 -3.38 -8.65 -6.60
N LYS A 512 -3.02 -8.99 -5.37
CA LYS A 512 -2.96 -10.38 -4.88
C LYS A 512 -3.13 -10.42 -3.35
N PRO A 513 -3.64 -11.53 -2.79
CA PRO A 513 -3.68 -11.75 -1.36
C PRO A 513 -2.29 -11.62 -0.71
N ALA A 514 -2.21 -11.03 0.48
CA ALA A 514 -1.01 -11.12 1.32
C ALA A 514 -1.19 -12.29 2.30
N ARG A 515 -0.44 -13.37 2.06
CA ARG A 515 -0.40 -14.53 2.95
C ARG A 515 0.55 -14.25 4.09
N SER A 516 0.07 -14.37 5.33
CA SER A 516 0.95 -14.34 6.49
C SER A 516 1.91 -15.51 6.38
N GLN A 517 3.20 -15.21 6.37
CA GLN A 517 4.21 -16.23 6.53
C GLN A 517 4.04 -16.77 7.94
N ASP A 518 3.97 -18.10 8.08
CA ASP A 518 3.98 -18.72 9.40
C ASP A 518 5.12 -18.07 10.18
N ALA A 519 4.85 -17.56 11.39
CA ALA A 519 5.92 -17.22 12.30
C ALA A 519 6.66 -18.53 12.54
N ALA A 520 7.66 -18.81 11.70
CA ALA A 520 8.45 -20.02 11.74
C ALA A 520 8.76 -20.25 13.20
N ASP A 521 8.45 -21.44 13.71
CA ASP A 521 8.79 -21.88 15.06
C ASP A 521 10.19 -21.36 15.39
N SER A 522 10.28 -20.20 16.05
CA SER A 522 11.54 -19.54 16.37
C SER A 522 12.11 -20.20 17.62
N SER A 523 12.06 -21.52 17.64
CA SER A 523 12.73 -22.40 18.57
C SER A 523 14.09 -22.76 17.98
N ASP A 524 15.01 -21.80 18.01
CA ASP A 524 16.45 -22.05 17.98
C ASP A 524 17.11 -21.51 19.26
#